data_AF-A0A8X7PI12-F1
#
_entry.id   AF-A0A8X7PI12-F1
#
_cell.length_a   1.000
_cell.length_b   1.000
_cell.length_c   1.000
_cell.angle_alpha   90.00
_cell.angle_beta   90.00
_cell.angle_gamma   90.00
#
_symmetry.space_group_name_H-M   'P 1'
#
loop_
_entity.id
_entity.type
_entity.pdbx_description
1 polymer ?
#
loop_
_entity_poly.entity_id
_entity_poly.type
_entity_poly.pdbx_seq_one_letter_code
_entity_poly.pdbx_strand_id
1 'polypeptide(L)'
;MCLEGDLEVPPPLEIACLGAANASAYFTFPSSFFFTLDTLLRSTESHLFFDPSSSWFMSSKEKPTLGGTRIKTRKRNIAAPLDPAAFSDAVVQIYLDNAGDLELVAKSIESTDLNFSRYGDIFFEVVFIGRRTQPGTVKPDEGERHPYSVIDCEPKREAILPSVVYIQKILRRRPSLIKNLENVTRRFLQSLELFEENERKKLAIFTALAFSQKLSGLPPETVFQPLLKDNLVAKGIVLTFVTDFFKEYLVENSLEDLISILRRGKMEDNLLDFLPPVRRTAESFAEHFTKEGLTDLVEYHSKKMFEVKLKEIKTVLTSKVTEESSVDEVIETVKQLVKDAKLPEIEVVRVVWDGLMDAVQWSGKNQQQNANSVLRQVKAWAPLLNTVCSSGKLELELMYKVQMQCYEDAKLMKVFPEVVRSLYDLDVLAEDTILHWFRKGTNTKGRQTFVKSLEPFVNWLEEAEEEECRGTDQHGKHLCLASRLDAVVARLDTQAKMDTITKSMTNIVKSLESSLATAKCWSSHHQMLWSLLGSKGSAVQLWTWLLKIYQKLFMSHLIVYMNLSAANPKNLNMVKKLSLAMLTQECGKNLKSLTTMGSEGCQNAGKEVVNHERISTPATKSS
;
A
#
# COMPACT_ATOMS: atom_id res chain seq x y z
N MET A 1 -34.49 -26.65 -64.49
CA MET A 1 -33.81 -27.13 -65.71
C MET A 1 -32.46 -27.66 -65.31
N CYS A 2 -32.38 -28.98 -65.36
CA CYS A 2 -31.24 -29.86 -65.47
C CYS A 2 -30.00 -29.34 -66.25
N LEU A 3 -28.83 -29.79 -65.75
CA LEU A 3 -27.61 -30.25 -66.45
C LEU A 3 -26.53 -29.19 -66.74
N GLU A 4 -25.33 -29.28 -66.13
CA GLU A 4 -24.24 -30.29 -66.21
C GLU A 4 -23.25 -29.99 -67.34
N GLY A 5 -21.96 -30.20 -67.04
CA GLY A 5 -20.87 -30.14 -68.00
C GLY A 5 -19.49 -30.07 -67.33
N ASP A 6 -19.08 -31.17 -66.69
CA ASP A 6 -17.73 -31.45 -66.19
C ASP A 6 -16.71 -31.69 -67.33
N LEU A 7 -15.42 -31.45 -67.04
CA LEU A 7 -14.21 -32.26 -67.35
C LEU A 7 -12.94 -31.42 -67.03
N GLU A 8 -12.15 -31.69 -65.98
CA GLU A 8 -11.04 -32.69 -65.83
C GLU A 8 -9.61 -32.09 -65.91
N VAL A 9 -8.99 -31.83 -64.73
CA VAL A 9 -7.75 -32.42 -64.11
C VAL A 9 -6.47 -32.62 -65.00
N PRO A 10 -5.16 -32.53 -64.55
CA PRO A 10 -4.52 -32.62 -63.19
C PRO A 10 -3.36 -31.61 -62.80
N PRO A 11 -2.73 -31.76 -61.59
CA PRO A 11 -1.74 -30.87 -60.89
C PRO A 11 -0.27 -31.43 -60.95
N PRO A 12 0.77 -31.19 -60.07
CA PRO A 12 0.93 -30.51 -58.74
C PRO A 12 2.20 -29.59 -58.59
N LEU A 13 2.49 -28.85 -57.50
CA LEU A 13 3.01 -29.23 -56.15
C LEU A 13 3.13 -27.95 -55.27
N GLU A 14 2.52 -27.90 -54.06
CA GLU A 14 3.17 -28.02 -52.71
C GLU A 14 4.00 -26.76 -52.29
N ILE A 15 3.85 -26.09 -51.13
CA ILE A 15 3.50 -26.49 -49.75
C ILE A 15 2.83 -25.33 -48.98
N ALA A 16 1.79 -25.72 -48.24
CA ALA A 16 1.02 -25.16 -47.10
C ALA A 16 1.37 -23.77 -46.48
N CYS A 17 0.43 -22.84 -46.28
CA CYS A 17 -0.80 -22.85 -45.45
C CYS A 17 -0.52 -22.94 -43.93
N LEU A 18 -1.14 -22.21 -42.99
CA LEU A 18 -2.30 -21.31 -42.91
C LEU A 18 -2.13 -20.53 -41.57
N GLY A 19 -2.54 -19.27 -41.43
CA GLY A 19 -3.94 -18.86 -41.20
C GLY A 19 -4.32 -19.07 -39.73
N ALA A 20 -4.25 -18.05 -38.87
CA ALA A 20 -5.29 -17.07 -38.60
C ALA A 20 -6.44 -17.54 -37.67
N ALA A 21 -6.88 -16.60 -36.83
CA ALA A 21 -8.16 -16.49 -36.12
C ALA A 21 -8.27 -17.05 -34.68
N ASN A 22 -8.26 -16.10 -33.75
CA ASN A 22 -9.17 -15.90 -32.62
C ASN A 22 -10.12 -17.04 -32.23
N ALA A 23 -9.91 -17.58 -31.02
CA ALA A 23 -10.99 -17.94 -30.10
C ALA A 23 -10.48 -17.91 -28.66
N SER A 24 -11.13 -17.09 -27.83
CA SER A 24 -11.04 -17.12 -26.38
C SER A 24 -11.83 -18.32 -25.88
N ALA A 25 -11.20 -19.23 -25.15
CA ALA A 25 -11.89 -20.26 -24.38
C ALA A 25 -11.15 -20.47 -23.05
N TYR A 26 -11.89 -20.22 -21.99
CA TYR A 26 -11.54 -20.44 -20.60
C TYR A 26 -11.37 -21.95 -20.32
N PHE A 27 -10.24 -22.35 -19.75
CA PHE A 27 -10.11 -23.61 -19.02
C PHE A 27 -9.60 -23.33 -17.61
N THR A 28 -10.52 -23.44 -16.64
CA THR A 28 -10.23 -23.56 -15.21
C THR A 28 -9.70 -24.96 -14.92
N PHE A 29 -8.54 -25.07 -14.25
CA PHE A 29 -8.12 -26.28 -13.53
C PHE A 29 -8.29 -26.09 -12.01
N PRO A 30 -8.66 -27.14 -11.25
CA PRO A 30 -8.98 -27.04 -9.83
C PRO A 30 -7.74 -27.08 -8.93
N SER A 31 -7.80 -26.29 -7.86
CA SER A 31 -6.95 -26.37 -6.68
C SER A 31 -7.37 -27.53 -5.78
N SER A 32 -6.58 -28.60 -5.75
CA SER A 32 -6.40 -29.42 -4.54
C SER A 32 -5.37 -30.50 -4.83
N PHE A 33 -4.10 -30.19 -4.63
CA PHE A 33 -3.06 -31.09 -4.10
C PHE A 33 -1.81 -30.25 -3.82
N PHE A 34 -1.93 -29.37 -2.81
CA PHE A 34 -0.76 -28.87 -2.09
C PHE A 34 -0.50 -29.85 -0.96
N PHE A 35 0.39 -30.81 -1.21
CA PHE A 35 1.19 -31.45 -0.18
C PHE A 35 2.62 -31.51 -0.72
N THR A 36 3.47 -30.69 -0.10
CA THR A 36 4.95 -30.81 -0.04
C THR A 36 5.70 -30.97 -1.37
N LEU A 37 6.04 -29.85 -2.00
CA LEU A 37 7.23 -29.76 -2.86
C LEU A 37 8.48 -29.47 -2.00
N ASP A 38 8.69 -30.31 -0.99
CA ASP A 38 9.92 -30.36 -0.16
C ASP A 38 10.63 -31.73 -0.30
N THR A 39 10.25 -32.49 -1.34
CA THR A 39 10.72 -33.87 -1.56
C THR A 39 11.27 -34.12 -2.96
N LEU A 40 11.74 -33.06 -3.65
CA LEU A 40 12.48 -33.19 -4.92
C LEU A 40 13.62 -32.16 -5.08
N LEU A 41 14.16 -31.66 -3.97
CA LEU A 41 15.44 -30.93 -3.90
C LEU A 41 16.24 -31.39 -2.66
N ARG A 42 16.26 -32.71 -2.42
CA ARG A 42 17.12 -33.34 -1.42
C ARG A 42 17.78 -34.59 -2.01
N SER A 43 18.66 -34.35 -2.97
CA SER A 43 19.79 -35.25 -3.25
C SER A 43 20.85 -34.44 -3.97
N THR A 44 21.86 -34.04 -3.22
CA THR A 44 23.27 -33.76 -3.57
C THR A 44 23.81 -32.57 -2.79
N GLU A 45 23.83 -32.70 -1.46
CA GLU A 45 24.88 -32.08 -0.67
C GLU A 45 25.62 -33.19 0.04
N SER A 46 26.92 -33.31 -0.23
CA SER A 46 27.90 -33.38 0.85
C SER A 46 29.33 -33.33 0.33
N HIS A 47 30.00 -32.25 0.73
CA HIS A 47 31.39 -32.20 1.17
C HIS A 47 32.51 -32.39 0.13
N LEU A 48 33.16 -31.27 -0.22
CA LEU A 48 34.61 -31.23 -0.31
C LEU A 48 35.16 -30.05 0.50
N PHE A 49 35.48 -30.37 1.74
CA PHE A 49 36.40 -29.62 2.59
C PHE A 49 37.83 -29.86 2.09
N PHE A 50 38.62 -28.80 2.16
CA PHE A 50 40.07 -28.78 1.93
C PHE A 50 40.77 -29.41 3.13
N ASP A 51 41.68 -30.38 2.93
CA ASP A 51 42.81 -30.60 3.86
C ASP A 51 44.04 -31.17 3.10
N PRO A 52 45.27 -30.73 3.42
CA PRO A 52 46.47 -30.93 2.64
C PRO A 52 47.38 -32.02 3.23
N SER A 53 47.49 -33.17 2.59
CA SER A 53 48.73 -33.98 2.58
C SER A 53 48.53 -35.26 1.76
N SER A 54 49.16 -35.33 0.59
CA SER A 54 49.69 -36.59 0.09
C SER A 54 50.75 -36.30 -0.97
N SER A 55 51.99 -36.36 -0.51
CA SER A 55 53.17 -36.40 -1.37
C SER A 55 53.14 -37.72 -2.15
N TRP A 56 53.14 -37.65 -3.49
CA TRP A 56 53.55 -38.73 -4.35
C TRP A 56 54.55 -38.20 -5.38
N PHE A 57 55.81 -38.30 -4.99
CA PHE A 57 57.03 -38.50 -5.77
C PHE A 57 57.01 -38.16 -7.28
N MET A 58 57.85 -37.19 -7.65
CA MET A 58 58.38 -37.01 -9.00
C MET A 58 59.23 -38.24 -9.38
N SER A 59 58.96 -38.82 -10.56
CA SER A 59 59.93 -39.63 -11.29
C SER A 59 60.41 -38.83 -12.50
N SER A 60 61.65 -38.37 -12.43
CA SER A 60 62.41 -37.81 -13.55
C SER A 60 62.69 -38.91 -14.57
N LYS A 61 61.96 -38.90 -15.69
CA LYS A 61 62.40 -39.54 -16.93
C LYS A 61 62.37 -38.50 -18.04
N GLU A 62 63.56 -38.02 -18.39
CA GLU A 62 63.78 -37.37 -19.69
C GLU A 62 63.28 -38.29 -20.80
N LYS A 63 62.41 -37.76 -21.65
CA LYS A 63 62.01 -38.38 -22.91
C LYS A 63 62.67 -37.62 -24.05
N PRO A 64 63.05 -38.32 -25.13
CA PRO A 64 64.05 -37.87 -26.09
C PRO A 64 63.58 -36.66 -26.88
N THR A 65 64.52 -35.72 -27.09
CA THR A 65 64.38 -34.58 -28.01
C THR A 65 64.21 -35.07 -29.44
N LEU A 66 62.97 -35.02 -29.93
CA LEU A 66 62.70 -34.99 -31.37
C LEU A 66 62.90 -33.56 -31.87
N GLY A 67 64.05 -33.33 -32.50
CA GLY A 67 64.30 -32.13 -33.29
C GLY A 67 63.24 -31.98 -34.38
N GLY A 68 62.71 -30.76 -34.54
CA GLY A 68 61.92 -30.39 -35.72
C GLY A 68 60.48 -29.93 -35.50
N THR A 69 60.02 -29.67 -34.28
CA THR A 69 58.73 -28.99 -34.08
C THR A 69 58.95 -27.60 -33.51
N ARG A 70 58.69 -26.57 -34.33
CA ARG A 70 58.73 -25.15 -33.94
C ARG A 70 57.68 -24.92 -32.85
N ILE A 71 58.09 -24.97 -31.59
CA ILE A 71 57.24 -24.63 -30.45
C ILE A 71 56.88 -23.15 -30.57
N LYS A 72 55.70 -22.86 -31.13
CA LYS A 72 55.07 -21.56 -31.00
C LYS A 72 54.70 -21.39 -29.53
N THR A 73 55.51 -20.65 -28.79
CA THR A 73 55.12 -20.03 -27.54
C THR A 73 53.76 -19.35 -27.76
N ARG A 74 52.72 -19.75 -27.02
CA ARG A 74 51.44 -19.02 -27.05
C ARG A 74 51.77 -17.56 -26.71
N LYS A 75 51.44 -16.63 -27.62
CA LYS A 75 51.41 -15.20 -27.29
C LYS A 75 50.56 -15.09 -26.03
N ARG A 76 51.18 -14.73 -24.90
CA ARG A 76 50.40 -14.20 -23.77
C ARG A 76 49.58 -13.07 -24.38
N ASN A 77 48.25 -13.11 -24.27
CA ASN A 77 47.44 -11.96 -24.56
C ASN A 77 47.87 -10.88 -23.57
N ILE A 78 48.83 -10.05 -23.97
CA ILE A 78 49.11 -8.80 -23.30
C ILE A 78 47.86 -7.99 -23.56
N ALA A 79 46.94 -7.96 -22.60
CA ALA A 79 45.83 -7.02 -22.65
C ALA A 79 46.46 -5.65 -22.88
N ALA A 80 46.12 -4.99 -24.00
CA ALA A 80 46.61 -3.65 -24.27
C ALA A 80 46.38 -2.79 -23.02
N PRO A 81 47.39 -2.02 -22.55
CA PRO A 81 47.24 -1.17 -21.39
C PRO A 81 45.94 -0.38 -21.46
N LEU A 82 45.20 -0.35 -20.36
CA LEU A 82 44.01 0.49 -20.26
C LEU A 82 44.49 1.94 -20.29
N ASP A 83 44.01 2.71 -21.26
CA ASP A 83 44.23 4.15 -21.31
C ASP A 83 42.88 4.88 -21.42
N PRO A 84 42.15 5.01 -20.29
CA PRO A 84 40.93 5.80 -20.22
C PRO A 84 41.14 7.30 -20.47
N ALA A 85 42.35 7.82 -20.24
CA ALA A 85 42.66 9.24 -20.36
C ALA A 85 42.64 9.65 -21.82
N ALA A 86 43.45 8.99 -22.64
CA ALA A 86 43.54 9.27 -24.06
C ALA A 86 42.18 9.11 -24.77
N PHE A 87 41.36 8.13 -24.35
CA PHE A 87 40.00 8.00 -24.88
C PHE A 87 39.12 9.19 -24.51
N SER A 88 39.09 9.59 -23.24
CA SER A 88 38.31 10.75 -22.78
C SER A 88 38.74 12.02 -23.50
N ASP A 89 40.05 12.27 -23.59
CA ASP A 89 40.63 13.46 -24.21
C ASP A 89 40.30 13.51 -25.71
N ALA A 90 40.39 12.37 -26.41
CA ALA A 90 39.99 12.29 -27.81
C ALA A 90 38.50 12.63 -28.01
N VAL A 91 37.61 12.14 -27.13
CA VAL A 91 36.19 12.48 -27.20
C VAL A 91 35.96 13.97 -26.90
N VAL A 92 36.64 14.52 -25.89
CA VAL A 92 36.56 15.95 -25.53
C VAL A 92 37.00 16.82 -26.71
N GLN A 93 38.11 16.48 -27.37
CA GLN A 93 38.59 17.19 -28.55
C GLN A 93 37.57 17.15 -29.70
N ILE A 94 36.89 16.02 -29.93
CA ILE A 94 35.81 15.96 -30.94
C ILE A 94 34.69 16.98 -30.63
N TYR A 95 34.32 17.18 -29.36
CA TYR A 95 33.33 18.21 -29.00
C TYR A 95 33.85 19.63 -29.23
N LEU A 96 35.12 19.88 -28.94
CA LEU A 96 35.76 21.19 -29.11
C LEU A 96 35.92 21.55 -30.60
N ASP A 97 36.41 20.62 -31.42
CA ASP A 97 36.62 20.78 -32.87
C ASP A 97 35.33 21.12 -33.61
N ASN A 98 34.20 20.59 -33.14
CA ASN A 98 32.87 20.83 -33.73
C ASN A 98 32.07 21.92 -33.00
N ALA A 99 32.69 22.67 -32.08
CA ALA A 99 32.04 23.73 -31.30
C ALA A 99 30.71 23.31 -30.64
N GLY A 100 30.59 22.05 -30.23
CA GLY A 100 29.38 21.53 -29.58
C GLY A 100 28.20 21.23 -30.50
N ASP A 101 28.34 21.32 -31.83
CA ASP A 101 27.30 20.91 -32.76
C ASP A 101 27.13 19.38 -32.70
N LEU A 102 26.06 18.94 -32.02
CA LEU A 102 25.80 17.52 -31.76
C LEU A 102 25.61 16.69 -33.04
N GLU A 103 25.19 17.29 -34.16
CA GLU A 103 25.06 16.59 -35.44
C GLU A 103 26.42 16.28 -36.06
N LEU A 104 27.33 17.26 -36.01
CA LEU A 104 28.71 17.10 -36.48
C LEU A 104 29.51 16.19 -35.55
N VAL A 105 29.36 16.35 -34.23
CA VAL A 105 29.97 15.49 -33.21
C VAL A 105 29.55 14.04 -33.43
N ALA A 106 28.27 13.76 -33.68
CA ALA A 106 27.79 12.42 -33.99
C ALA A 106 28.48 11.82 -35.22
N LYS A 107 28.62 12.61 -36.30
CA LYS A 107 29.29 12.19 -37.53
C LYS A 107 30.78 11.88 -37.27
N SER A 108 31.46 12.71 -36.50
CA SER A 108 32.87 12.48 -36.12
C SER A 108 33.02 11.20 -35.32
N ILE A 109 32.19 10.98 -34.30
CA ILE A 109 32.17 9.75 -33.46
C ILE A 109 31.86 8.48 -34.28
N GLU A 110 31.00 8.58 -35.28
CA GLU A 110 30.73 7.48 -36.21
C GLU A 110 31.98 7.13 -37.05
N SER A 111 32.76 8.14 -37.47
CA SER A 111 33.96 7.96 -38.29
C SER A 111 35.22 7.59 -37.52
N THR A 112 35.25 7.75 -36.20
CA THR A 112 36.45 7.46 -35.39
C THR A 112 36.62 5.96 -35.12
N ASP A 113 37.88 5.51 -35.03
CA ASP A 113 38.31 4.16 -34.67
C ASP A 113 38.43 3.93 -33.15
N LEU A 114 37.92 4.86 -32.33
CA LEU A 114 37.92 4.77 -30.87
C LEU A 114 37.19 3.52 -30.36
N ASN A 115 37.70 2.93 -29.28
CA ASN A 115 37.18 1.68 -28.73
C ASN A 115 36.01 1.91 -27.74
N PHE A 116 34.84 2.19 -28.29
CA PHE A 116 33.58 2.34 -27.54
C PHE A 116 33.15 1.07 -26.79
N SER A 117 33.57 -0.11 -27.21
CA SER A 117 33.24 -1.36 -26.50
C SER A 117 33.95 -1.47 -25.15
N ARG A 118 35.15 -0.88 -25.03
CA ARG A 118 35.95 -0.92 -23.80
C ARG A 118 35.70 0.30 -22.91
N TYR A 119 35.44 1.46 -23.52
CA TYR A 119 35.34 2.74 -22.82
C TYR A 119 33.95 3.39 -22.94
N GLY A 120 32.91 2.61 -23.21
CA GLY A 120 31.55 3.12 -23.37
C GLY A 120 31.01 3.86 -22.14
N ASP A 121 31.38 3.44 -20.92
CA ASP A 121 30.99 4.14 -19.70
C ASP A 121 31.63 5.55 -19.65
N ILE A 122 32.91 5.66 -19.99
CA ILE A 122 33.65 6.93 -20.04
C ILE A 122 33.06 7.84 -21.13
N PHE A 123 32.64 7.27 -22.26
CA PHE A 123 31.97 8.05 -23.30
C PHE A 123 30.73 8.76 -22.75
N PHE A 124 29.86 8.04 -22.03
CA PHE A 124 28.68 8.67 -21.44
C PHE A 124 29.02 9.61 -20.29
N GLU A 125 30.07 9.36 -19.50
CA GLU A 125 30.57 10.34 -18.52
C GLU A 125 30.92 11.67 -19.17
N VAL A 126 31.63 11.63 -20.30
CA VAL A 126 31.97 12.84 -21.08
C VAL A 126 30.70 13.51 -21.60
N VAL A 127 29.74 12.76 -22.14
CA VAL A 127 28.44 13.31 -22.60
C VAL A 127 27.70 14.08 -21.48
N PHE A 128 27.64 13.51 -20.28
CA PHE A 128 26.89 14.12 -19.18
C PHE A 128 27.65 15.22 -18.45
N ILE A 129 28.92 15.00 -18.10
CA ILE A 129 29.71 15.88 -17.22
C ILE A 129 30.69 16.75 -18.01
N GLY A 130 31.02 16.39 -19.25
CA GLY A 130 31.97 17.11 -20.10
C GLY A 130 33.40 16.57 -20.02
N ARG A 131 33.63 15.59 -19.15
CA ARG A 131 34.90 14.88 -18.91
C ARG A 131 34.66 13.57 -18.17
N ARG A 132 35.68 12.73 -18.07
CA ARG A 132 35.64 11.51 -17.25
C ARG A 132 35.53 11.82 -15.75
N THR A 133 35.00 10.86 -15.01
CA THR A 133 34.91 10.88 -13.54
C THR A 133 35.98 10.00 -12.90
N GLN A 134 36.31 10.28 -11.64
CA GLN A 134 37.19 9.40 -10.88
C GLN A 134 36.52 8.03 -10.70
N PRO A 135 37.27 6.91 -10.80
CA PRO A 135 36.70 5.57 -10.72
C PRO A 135 35.81 5.36 -9.51
N GLY A 136 34.55 4.96 -9.73
CA GLY A 136 33.58 4.69 -8.67
C GLY A 136 32.97 5.94 -8.00
N THR A 137 33.25 7.14 -8.51
CA THR A 137 32.66 8.38 -8.00
C THR A 137 31.92 9.14 -9.12
N VAL A 138 31.29 10.25 -8.75
CA VAL A 138 30.73 11.24 -9.69
C VAL A 138 31.63 12.47 -9.78
N LYS A 139 32.71 12.52 -8.98
CA LYS A 139 33.62 13.65 -9.00
C LYS A 139 34.36 13.65 -10.33
N PRO A 140 34.40 14.79 -11.01
CA PRO A 140 35.14 14.88 -12.24
C PRO A 140 36.64 14.68 -12.00
N ASP A 141 37.32 14.04 -12.94
CA ASP A 141 38.76 13.82 -12.88
C ASP A 141 39.57 15.02 -13.41
N GLU A 142 40.88 15.01 -13.17
CA GLU A 142 41.80 16.01 -13.73
C GLU A 142 41.88 15.89 -15.26
N GLY A 143 41.75 17.03 -15.97
CA GLY A 143 41.75 17.09 -17.43
C GLY A 143 40.91 18.22 -18.01
N GLU A 144 40.99 18.41 -19.33
CA GLU A 144 40.16 19.37 -20.05
C GLU A 144 38.69 18.93 -20.06
N ARG A 145 37.78 19.91 -19.98
CA ARG A 145 36.32 19.71 -19.95
C ARG A 145 35.69 20.47 -21.10
N HIS A 146 34.84 19.81 -21.89
CA HIS A 146 34.04 20.53 -22.88
C HIS A 146 32.79 21.16 -22.23
N PRO A 147 32.36 22.36 -22.66
CA PRO A 147 31.23 23.08 -22.05
C PRO A 147 29.85 22.60 -22.54
N TYR A 148 29.80 21.69 -23.51
CA TYR A 148 28.57 21.22 -24.17
C TYR A 148 27.96 19.97 -23.51
N SER A 149 28.16 19.80 -22.21
CA SER A 149 27.70 18.63 -21.45
C SER A 149 26.26 18.79 -20.96
N VAL A 150 25.55 17.69 -20.71
CA VAL A 150 24.15 17.73 -20.19
C VAL A 150 24.06 18.53 -18.88
N ILE A 151 25.08 18.45 -18.03
CA ILE A 151 25.15 19.16 -16.76
C ILE A 151 25.40 20.67 -16.95
N ASP A 152 26.03 21.10 -18.04
CA ASP A 152 26.25 22.53 -18.33
C ASP A 152 25.07 23.20 -19.06
N CYS A 153 24.14 22.43 -19.62
CA CYS A 153 22.92 22.95 -20.25
C CYS A 153 21.99 23.68 -19.25
N GLU A 154 21.07 24.53 -19.75
CA GLU A 154 20.01 25.08 -18.90
C GLU A 154 19.08 23.97 -18.37
N PRO A 155 18.51 24.09 -17.15
CA PRO A 155 17.57 23.11 -16.58
C PRO A 155 16.16 23.23 -17.22
N LYS A 156 16.10 23.11 -18.55
CA LYS A 156 14.90 23.21 -19.38
C LYS A 156 14.87 22.09 -20.42
N ARG A 157 13.66 21.74 -20.86
CA ARG A 157 13.43 20.73 -21.90
C ARG A 157 14.21 21.03 -23.17
N GLU A 158 14.09 22.26 -23.69
CA GLU A 158 14.61 22.63 -25.01
C GLU A 158 16.13 22.55 -25.07
N ALA A 159 16.80 22.74 -23.93
CA ALA A 159 18.24 22.65 -23.81
C ALA A 159 18.76 21.19 -23.72
N ILE A 160 17.99 20.29 -23.10
CA ILE A 160 18.40 18.89 -22.83
C ILE A 160 17.94 17.94 -23.94
N LEU A 161 16.80 18.22 -24.58
CA LEU A 161 16.25 17.41 -25.66
C LEU A 161 17.25 17.13 -26.80
N PRO A 162 18.06 18.10 -27.29
CA PRO A 162 19.08 17.84 -28.29
C PRO A 162 20.07 16.75 -27.88
N SER A 163 20.50 16.73 -26.61
CA SER A 163 21.40 15.69 -26.09
C SER A 163 20.75 14.30 -26.09
N VAL A 164 19.44 14.22 -25.80
CA VAL A 164 18.68 12.95 -25.85
C VAL A 164 18.57 12.42 -27.27
N VAL A 165 18.25 13.30 -28.24
CA VAL A 165 18.18 12.96 -29.67
C VAL A 165 19.55 12.51 -30.20
N TYR A 166 20.60 13.22 -29.80
CA TYR A 166 21.98 12.87 -30.10
C TYR A 166 22.35 11.46 -29.58
N ILE A 167 22.09 11.17 -28.30
CA ILE A 167 22.33 9.84 -27.73
C ILE A 167 21.53 8.77 -28.46
N GLN A 168 20.26 9.05 -28.80
CA GLN A 168 19.43 8.13 -29.55
C GLN A 168 20.04 7.81 -30.93
N LYS A 169 20.60 8.81 -31.62
CA LYS A 169 21.31 8.63 -32.90
C LYS A 169 22.53 7.72 -32.74
N ILE A 170 23.37 7.96 -31.72
CA ILE A 170 24.53 7.11 -31.42
C ILE A 170 24.12 5.67 -31.12
N LEU A 171 23.08 5.47 -30.29
CA LEU A 171 22.59 4.13 -29.93
C LEU A 171 21.98 3.36 -31.10
N ARG A 172 21.35 4.03 -32.07
CA ARG A 172 20.87 3.37 -33.31
C ARG A 172 22.02 2.81 -34.13
N ARG A 173 23.18 3.47 -34.14
CA ARG A 173 24.39 3.03 -34.86
C ARG A 173 25.24 2.05 -34.06
N ARG A 174 25.26 2.18 -32.73
CA ARG A 174 26.03 1.34 -31.81
C ARG A 174 25.13 0.82 -30.67
N PRO A 175 24.27 -0.18 -30.93
CA PRO A 175 23.29 -0.67 -29.93
C PRO A 175 23.92 -1.23 -28.66
N SER A 176 25.15 -1.74 -28.72
CA SER A 176 25.86 -2.28 -27.56
C SER A 176 26.10 -1.25 -26.45
N LEU A 177 26.11 0.04 -26.79
CA LEU A 177 26.31 1.14 -25.84
C LEU A 177 25.12 1.35 -24.89
N ILE A 178 23.96 0.73 -25.14
CA ILE A 178 22.80 0.89 -24.25
C ILE A 178 23.10 0.45 -22.81
N LYS A 179 23.90 -0.61 -22.65
CA LYS A 179 24.31 -1.12 -21.34
C LYS A 179 25.23 -0.13 -20.61
N ASN A 180 26.09 0.57 -21.36
CA ASN A 180 26.95 1.60 -20.79
C ASN A 180 26.15 2.83 -20.36
N LEU A 181 25.16 3.25 -21.16
CA LEU A 181 24.24 4.32 -20.78
C LEU A 181 23.45 3.96 -19.51
N GLU A 182 22.95 2.72 -19.44
CA GLU A 182 22.29 2.18 -18.25
C GLU A 182 23.18 2.26 -17.02
N ASN A 183 24.43 1.78 -17.11
CA ASN A 183 25.40 1.80 -16.02
C ASN A 183 25.65 3.22 -15.50
N VAL A 184 25.90 4.17 -16.42
CA VAL A 184 26.22 5.56 -16.07
C VAL A 184 24.99 6.26 -15.47
N THR A 185 23.81 6.09 -16.07
CA THR A 185 22.56 6.66 -15.54
C THR A 185 22.25 6.10 -14.16
N ARG A 186 22.34 4.77 -13.97
CA ARG A 186 22.15 4.10 -12.68
C ARG A 186 23.12 4.65 -11.63
N ARG A 187 24.40 4.81 -11.97
CA ARG A 187 25.43 5.35 -11.06
C ARG A 187 25.14 6.80 -10.67
N PHE A 188 24.71 7.64 -11.61
CA PHE A 188 24.34 9.03 -11.29
C PHE A 188 23.12 9.09 -10.38
N LEU A 189 22.10 8.28 -10.64
CA LEU A 189 20.91 8.21 -9.76
C LEU A 189 21.24 7.64 -8.37
N GLN A 190 22.21 6.73 -8.27
CA GLN A 190 22.73 6.23 -7.00
C GLN A 190 23.47 7.31 -6.19
N SER A 191 24.00 8.32 -6.86
CA SER A 191 24.85 9.36 -6.28
C SER A 191 24.22 10.75 -6.39
N LEU A 192 22.89 10.86 -6.43
CA LEU A 192 22.16 12.13 -6.48
C LEU A 192 22.55 13.11 -5.37
N GLU A 193 22.99 12.61 -4.22
CA GLU A 193 23.47 13.44 -3.11
C GLU A 193 24.74 14.24 -3.41
N LEU A 194 25.51 13.85 -4.44
CA LEU A 194 26.73 14.53 -4.86
C LEU A 194 26.46 15.65 -5.88
N PHE A 195 25.23 15.73 -6.40
CA PHE A 195 24.81 16.72 -7.38
C PHE A 195 24.07 17.89 -6.73
N GLU A 196 24.29 19.08 -7.25
CA GLU A 196 23.55 20.27 -6.85
C GLU A 196 22.07 20.18 -7.27
N GLU A 197 21.23 21.05 -6.71
CA GLU A 197 19.78 21.04 -6.98
C GLU A 197 19.45 21.22 -8.47
N ASN A 198 20.13 22.15 -9.14
CA ASN A 198 19.95 22.38 -10.58
C ASN A 198 20.43 21.19 -11.42
N GLU A 199 21.52 20.53 -11.01
CA GLU A 199 22.05 19.35 -11.70
C GLU A 199 21.10 18.16 -11.57
N ARG A 200 20.55 17.93 -10.37
CA ARG A 200 19.53 16.91 -10.13
C ARG A 200 18.29 17.14 -11.00
N LYS A 201 17.86 18.39 -11.16
CA LYS A 201 16.75 18.74 -12.05
C LYS A 201 17.07 18.43 -13.52
N LYS A 202 18.28 18.75 -14.00
CA LYS A 202 18.72 18.39 -15.37
C LYS A 202 18.72 16.88 -15.57
N LEU A 203 19.18 16.10 -14.59
CA LEU A 203 19.14 14.64 -14.63
C LEU A 203 17.70 14.10 -14.63
N ALA A 204 16.79 14.71 -13.87
CA ALA A 204 15.38 14.33 -13.87
C ALA A 204 14.74 14.58 -15.25
N ILE A 205 14.98 15.76 -15.84
CA ILE A 205 14.49 16.11 -17.18
C ILE A 205 15.07 15.15 -18.23
N PHE A 206 16.38 14.92 -18.20
CA PHE A 206 17.03 13.96 -19.09
C PHE A 206 16.40 12.57 -18.98
N THR A 207 16.20 12.08 -17.76
CA THR A 207 15.65 10.74 -17.52
C THR A 207 14.20 10.65 -18.03
N ALA A 208 13.40 11.70 -17.84
CA ALA A 208 12.04 11.78 -18.35
C ALA A 208 11.99 11.76 -19.88
N LEU A 209 12.82 12.57 -20.53
CA LEU A 209 12.92 12.63 -21.99
C LEU A 209 13.47 11.32 -22.58
N ALA A 210 14.45 10.69 -21.93
CA ALA A 210 15.00 9.40 -22.36
C ALA A 210 13.92 8.31 -22.40
N PHE A 211 13.01 8.31 -21.42
CA PHE A 211 11.90 7.37 -21.41
C PHE A 211 10.75 7.78 -22.35
N SER A 212 10.42 9.07 -22.44
CA SER A 212 9.42 9.62 -23.39
C SER A 212 9.76 9.24 -24.83
N GLN A 213 11.02 9.47 -25.22
CA GLN A 213 11.54 9.18 -26.57
C GLN A 213 11.82 7.68 -26.80
N LYS A 214 11.43 6.82 -25.84
CA LYS A 214 11.61 5.35 -25.87
C LYS A 214 13.03 4.96 -26.27
N LEU A 215 14.02 5.58 -25.63
CA LEU A 215 15.43 5.49 -25.99
C LEU A 215 15.92 4.02 -25.92
N SER A 216 15.91 3.37 -27.10
CA SER A 216 16.39 2.01 -27.45
C SER A 216 16.24 0.90 -26.39
N GLY A 217 15.18 0.93 -25.60
CA GLY A 217 14.90 -0.11 -24.60
C GLY A 217 15.67 0.00 -23.29
N LEU A 218 16.09 1.21 -22.89
CA LEU A 218 16.66 1.45 -21.55
C LEU A 218 15.75 0.84 -20.47
N PRO A 219 16.24 -0.04 -19.58
CA PRO A 219 15.38 -0.75 -18.64
C PRO A 219 14.93 0.17 -17.50
N PRO A 220 13.63 0.43 -17.32
CA PRO A 220 13.16 1.30 -16.24
C PRO A 220 13.48 0.72 -14.85
N GLU A 221 13.40 -0.61 -14.69
CA GLU A 221 13.68 -1.28 -13.42
C GLU A 221 15.07 -0.95 -12.88
N THR A 222 16.09 -1.03 -13.75
CA THR A 222 17.46 -0.84 -13.33
C THR A 222 17.83 0.62 -13.12
N VAL A 223 17.19 1.52 -13.84
CA VAL A 223 17.38 2.97 -13.71
C VAL A 223 16.68 3.49 -12.46
N PHE A 224 15.48 3.02 -12.13
CA PHE A 224 14.75 3.50 -10.95
C PHE A 224 15.15 2.83 -9.64
N GLN A 225 15.71 1.61 -9.66
CA GLN A 225 16.17 0.89 -8.47
C GLN A 225 17.00 1.76 -7.47
N PRO A 226 17.96 2.59 -7.91
CA PRO A 226 18.75 3.42 -6.99
C PRO A 226 17.93 4.47 -6.23
N LEU A 227 16.76 4.86 -6.73
CA LEU A 227 15.87 5.83 -6.09
C LEU A 227 15.20 5.27 -4.83
N LEU A 228 15.15 3.94 -4.66
CA LEU A 228 14.59 3.30 -3.46
C LEU A 228 15.59 3.20 -2.30
N LYS A 229 16.77 3.80 -2.40
CA LYS A 229 17.76 3.74 -1.31
C LYS A 229 17.37 4.64 -0.13
N ASP A 230 17.29 4.05 1.06
CA ASP A 230 16.84 4.71 2.29
C ASP A 230 17.56 6.02 2.60
N ASN A 231 18.87 6.11 2.33
CA ASN A 231 19.66 7.32 2.59
C ASN A 231 19.20 8.51 1.72
N LEU A 232 18.89 8.28 0.45
CA LEU A 232 18.44 9.32 -0.48
C LEU A 232 16.98 9.72 -0.19
N VAL A 233 16.14 8.73 0.14
CA VAL A 233 14.73 8.93 0.50
C VAL A 233 14.61 9.72 1.79
N ALA A 234 15.38 9.38 2.83
CA ALA A 234 15.36 10.08 4.12
C ALA A 234 15.72 11.57 4.00
N LYS A 235 16.61 11.91 3.06
CA LYS A 235 17.02 13.30 2.76
C LYS A 235 15.99 14.06 1.90
N GLY A 236 14.95 13.40 1.39
CA GLY A 236 13.94 14.00 0.49
C GLY A 236 14.44 14.28 -0.93
N ILE A 237 15.66 13.86 -1.27
CA ILE A 237 16.26 14.07 -2.60
C ILE A 237 15.46 13.31 -3.67
N VAL A 238 15.06 12.08 -3.36
CA VAL A 238 14.27 11.24 -4.26
C VAL A 238 12.93 11.89 -4.59
N LEU A 239 12.22 12.42 -3.60
CA LEU A 239 10.94 13.07 -3.80
C LEU A 239 11.06 14.26 -4.77
N THR A 240 12.09 15.09 -4.61
CA THR A 240 12.34 16.22 -5.53
C THR A 240 12.61 15.73 -6.96
N PHE A 241 13.50 14.75 -7.12
CA PHE A 241 13.85 14.18 -8.42
C PHE A 241 12.63 13.56 -9.13
N VAL A 242 11.85 12.75 -8.41
CA VAL A 242 10.66 12.07 -8.95
C VAL A 242 9.57 13.06 -9.34
N THR A 243 9.43 14.15 -8.58
CA THR A 243 8.47 15.23 -8.90
C THR A 243 8.84 15.90 -10.22
N ASP A 244 10.10 16.31 -10.39
CA ASP A 244 10.58 16.92 -11.63
C ASP A 244 10.45 15.94 -12.82
N PHE A 245 10.77 14.66 -12.58
CA PHE A 245 10.62 13.59 -13.56
C PHE A 245 9.16 13.42 -14.02
N PHE A 246 8.20 13.34 -13.10
CA PHE A 246 6.78 13.18 -13.43
C PHE A 246 6.23 14.36 -14.20
N LYS A 247 6.55 15.59 -13.76
CA LYS A 247 6.14 16.81 -14.46
C LYS A 247 6.62 16.82 -15.89
N GLU A 248 7.90 16.52 -16.09
CA GLU A 248 8.51 16.52 -17.42
C GLU A 248 7.94 15.40 -18.30
N TYR A 249 7.77 14.19 -17.76
CA TYR A 249 7.26 13.06 -18.51
C TYR A 249 5.81 13.28 -19.00
N LEU A 250 4.97 13.88 -18.16
CA LEU A 250 3.54 14.11 -18.43
C LEU A 250 3.25 15.26 -19.41
N VAL A 251 4.25 16.03 -19.83
CA VAL A 251 4.04 17.05 -20.88
C VAL A 251 3.76 16.39 -22.24
N GLU A 252 4.38 15.26 -22.54
CA GLU A 252 4.25 14.54 -23.82
C GLU A 252 3.50 13.21 -23.72
N ASN A 253 3.39 12.64 -22.51
CA ASN A 253 2.83 11.31 -22.29
C ASN A 253 1.60 11.37 -21.38
N SER A 254 0.73 10.37 -21.50
CA SER A 254 -0.45 10.25 -20.64
C SER A 254 -0.07 9.73 -19.24
N LEU A 255 -0.98 9.88 -18.28
CA LEU A 255 -0.83 9.24 -16.97
C LEU A 255 -0.74 7.70 -17.10
N GLU A 256 -1.49 7.09 -18.02
CA GLU A 256 -1.44 5.64 -18.25
C GLU A 256 -0.05 5.18 -18.69
N ASP A 257 0.62 5.96 -19.54
CA ASP A 257 2.01 5.71 -19.95
C ASP A 257 2.98 5.84 -18.78
N LEU A 258 2.76 6.82 -17.90
CA LEU A 258 3.56 7.00 -16.68
C LEU A 258 3.40 5.81 -15.73
N ILE A 259 2.16 5.36 -15.50
CA ILE A 259 1.89 4.17 -14.69
C ILE A 259 2.52 2.93 -15.33
N SER A 260 2.44 2.78 -16.66
CA SER A 260 3.06 1.67 -17.39
C SER A 260 4.58 1.63 -17.20
N ILE A 261 5.26 2.78 -17.23
CA ILE A 261 6.70 2.82 -17.02
C ILE A 261 7.09 2.55 -15.56
N LEU A 262 6.30 3.05 -14.60
CA LEU A 262 6.48 2.74 -13.18
C LEU A 262 6.25 1.26 -12.88
N ARG A 263 5.30 0.62 -13.57
CA ARG A 263 5.07 -0.83 -13.49
C ARG A 263 6.27 -1.61 -14.02
N ARG A 264 6.77 -1.25 -15.20
CA ARG A 264 8.01 -1.82 -15.77
C ARG A 264 9.23 -1.55 -14.90
N GLY A 265 9.18 -0.48 -14.11
CA GLY A 265 10.18 -0.11 -13.12
C GLY A 265 10.08 -0.85 -11.78
N LYS A 266 9.00 -1.60 -11.52
CA LYS A 266 8.64 -2.14 -10.19
C LYS A 266 8.53 -1.06 -9.10
N MET A 267 8.05 0.13 -9.49
CA MET A 267 7.91 1.30 -8.63
C MET A 267 6.44 1.64 -8.33
N GLU A 268 5.50 1.11 -9.12
CA GLU A 268 4.07 1.45 -9.06
C GLU A 268 3.44 1.16 -7.68
N ASP A 269 3.89 0.10 -7.00
CA ASP A 269 3.39 -0.28 -5.67
C ASP A 269 4.11 0.46 -4.53
N ASN A 270 5.26 1.08 -4.84
CA ASN A 270 6.15 1.72 -3.88
C ASN A 270 6.10 3.26 -3.97
N LEU A 271 5.00 3.82 -4.49
CA LEU A 271 4.86 5.29 -4.67
C LEU A 271 5.00 6.06 -3.34
N LEU A 272 4.53 5.48 -2.23
CA LEU A 272 4.69 6.06 -0.90
C LEU A 272 6.15 6.02 -0.41
N ASP A 273 6.96 5.09 -0.91
CA ASP A 273 8.36 4.93 -0.49
C ASP A 273 9.26 6.04 -1.02
N PHE A 274 8.80 6.83 -2.00
CA PHE A 274 9.50 8.04 -2.43
C PHE A 274 9.50 9.15 -1.37
N LEU A 275 8.53 9.13 -0.46
CA LEU A 275 8.45 10.11 0.61
C LEU A 275 9.42 9.75 1.74
N PRO A 276 10.02 10.75 2.41
CA PRO A 276 10.80 10.52 3.61
C PRO A 276 10.00 9.72 4.65
N PRO A 277 10.61 8.81 5.43
CA PRO A 277 9.90 7.91 6.36
C PRO A 277 8.93 8.62 7.32
N VAL A 278 9.26 9.83 7.75
CA VAL A 278 8.43 10.66 8.66
C VAL A 278 7.12 11.11 8.02
N ARG A 279 7.04 11.13 6.69
CA ARG A 279 5.93 11.67 5.89
C ARG A 279 5.27 10.63 4.99
N ARG A 280 5.49 9.33 5.21
CA ARG A 280 4.88 8.25 4.39
C ARG A 280 3.41 8.04 4.75
N THR A 281 2.58 9.04 4.48
CA THR A 281 1.12 8.99 4.65
C THR A 281 0.44 9.36 3.35
N ALA A 282 -0.77 8.82 3.12
CA ALA A 282 -1.58 9.16 1.95
C ALA A 282 -1.91 10.66 1.90
N GLU A 283 -2.07 11.29 3.06
CA GLU A 283 -2.31 12.73 3.19
C GLU A 283 -1.09 13.54 2.72
N SER A 284 0.11 13.22 3.21
CA SER A 284 1.32 13.93 2.78
C SER A 284 1.63 13.69 1.30
N PHE A 285 1.29 12.52 0.75
CA PHE A 285 1.40 12.25 -0.68
C PHE A 285 0.46 13.17 -1.49
N ALA A 286 -0.81 13.24 -1.09
CA ALA A 286 -1.79 14.11 -1.74
C ALA A 286 -1.38 15.59 -1.66
N GLU A 287 -1.00 16.08 -0.47
CA GLU A 287 -0.58 17.47 -0.28
C GLU A 287 0.60 17.86 -1.18
N HIS A 288 1.63 17.02 -1.26
CA HIS A 288 2.82 17.30 -2.08
C HIS A 288 2.47 17.32 -3.57
N PHE A 289 1.86 16.26 -4.09
CA PHE A 289 1.62 16.16 -5.53
C PHE A 289 0.51 17.10 -6.03
N THR A 290 -0.50 17.42 -5.21
CA THR A 290 -1.49 18.47 -5.55
C THR A 290 -0.84 19.85 -5.61
N LYS A 291 0.06 20.18 -4.68
CA LYS A 291 0.81 21.45 -4.72
C LYS A 291 1.66 21.57 -5.98
N GLU A 292 2.21 20.46 -6.44
CA GLU A 292 3.05 20.38 -7.63
C GLU A 292 2.24 20.24 -8.94
N GLY A 293 0.90 20.27 -8.89
CA GLY A 293 0.02 20.23 -10.07
C GLY A 293 -0.25 18.83 -10.64
N LEU A 294 0.07 17.77 -9.89
CA LEU A 294 -0.07 16.37 -10.28
C LEU A 294 -1.33 15.75 -9.63
N THR A 295 -2.49 16.37 -9.84
CA THR A 295 -3.78 15.93 -9.24
C THR A 295 -4.23 14.56 -9.74
N ASP A 296 -4.06 14.29 -11.02
CA ASP A 296 -4.51 13.02 -11.63
C ASP A 296 -3.74 11.83 -11.05
N LEU A 297 -2.47 12.03 -10.69
CA LEU A 297 -1.66 11.04 -9.99
C LEU A 297 -2.18 10.77 -8.56
N VAL A 298 -2.63 11.82 -7.86
CA VAL A 298 -3.22 11.70 -6.52
C VAL A 298 -4.55 10.96 -6.56
N GLU A 299 -5.40 11.24 -7.56
CA GLU A 299 -6.66 10.53 -7.76
C GLU A 299 -6.41 9.04 -8.10
N TYR A 300 -5.46 8.78 -9.00
CA TYR A 300 -5.04 7.42 -9.33
C TYR A 300 -4.52 6.67 -8.11
N HIS A 301 -3.63 7.27 -7.32
CA HIS A 301 -3.07 6.65 -6.12
C HIS A 301 -4.17 6.39 -5.08
N SER A 302 -5.06 7.34 -4.86
CA SER A 302 -6.23 7.20 -3.97
C SER A 302 -7.11 6.01 -4.37
N LYS A 303 -7.43 5.90 -5.66
CA LYS A 303 -8.22 4.79 -6.21
C LYS A 303 -7.48 3.45 -6.10
N LYS A 304 -6.19 3.42 -6.42
CA LYS A 304 -5.36 2.21 -6.29
C LYS A 304 -5.28 1.74 -4.84
N MET A 305 -5.03 2.65 -3.90
CA MET A 305 -4.99 2.32 -2.47
C MET A 305 -6.34 1.80 -1.96
N PHE A 306 -7.44 2.34 -2.49
CA PHE A 306 -8.77 1.83 -2.22
C PHE A 306 -8.93 0.38 -2.72
N GLU A 307 -8.56 0.10 -3.97
CA GLU A 307 -8.61 -1.26 -4.54
C GLU A 307 -7.69 -2.25 -3.81
N VAL A 308 -6.50 -1.82 -3.39
CA VAL A 308 -5.57 -2.66 -2.60
C VAL A 308 -6.19 -3.03 -1.26
N LYS A 309 -6.81 -2.08 -0.55
CA LYS A 309 -7.53 -2.36 0.70
C LYS A 309 -8.70 -3.32 0.50
N LEU A 310 -9.49 -3.16 -0.58
CA LEU A 310 -10.57 -4.10 -0.88
C LEU A 310 -10.03 -5.52 -1.10
N LYS A 311 -8.91 -5.65 -1.83
CA LYS A 311 -8.24 -6.94 -2.05
C LYS A 311 -7.70 -7.53 -0.75
N GLU A 312 -7.08 -6.73 0.10
CA GLU A 312 -6.57 -7.18 1.41
C GLU A 312 -7.70 -7.74 2.28
N ILE A 313 -8.81 -6.99 2.42
CA ILE A 313 -9.99 -7.43 3.15
C ILE A 313 -10.55 -8.73 2.56
N LYS A 314 -10.65 -8.81 1.22
CA LYS A 314 -11.08 -10.03 0.55
C LYS A 314 -10.18 -11.20 0.90
N THR A 315 -8.86 -11.05 0.82
CA THR A 315 -7.90 -12.13 1.11
C THR A 315 -7.96 -12.60 2.57
N VAL A 316 -8.03 -11.66 3.53
CA VAL A 316 -8.15 -11.99 4.96
C VAL A 316 -9.47 -12.71 5.24
N LEU A 317 -10.57 -12.23 4.65
CA LEU A 317 -11.87 -12.85 4.76
C LEU A 317 -11.87 -14.27 4.17
N THR A 318 -11.40 -14.44 2.93
CA THR A 318 -11.33 -15.74 2.26
C THR A 318 -10.47 -16.73 3.04
N SER A 319 -9.34 -16.30 3.62
CA SER A 319 -8.50 -17.17 4.47
C SER A 319 -9.28 -17.67 5.69
N LYS A 320 -9.86 -16.75 6.48
CA LYS A 320 -10.63 -17.10 7.69
C LYS A 320 -11.84 -17.98 7.40
N VAL A 321 -12.50 -17.73 6.27
CA VAL A 321 -13.64 -18.52 5.80
C VAL A 321 -13.21 -19.93 5.38
N THR A 322 -12.07 -20.05 4.69
CA THR A 322 -11.51 -21.34 4.26
C THR A 322 -11.01 -22.17 5.44
N GLU A 323 -10.48 -21.51 6.47
CA GLU A 323 -10.07 -22.11 7.74
C GLU A 323 -11.25 -22.53 8.63
N GLU A 324 -12.50 -22.30 8.21
CA GLU A 324 -13.72 -22.54 8.98
C GLU A 324 -13.67 -21.90 10.38
N SER A 325 -13.10 -20.68 10.48
CA SER A 325 -13.11 -19.89 11.72
C SER A 325 -14.53 -19.63 12.21
N SER A 326 -14.69 -19.35 13.51
CA SER A 326 -16.01 -19.08 14.07
C SER A 326 -16.66 -17.84 13.40
N VAL A 327 -17.96 -17.90 13.15
CA VAL A 327 -18.69 -16.84 12.43
C VAL A 327 -18.57 -15.51 13.16
N ASP A 328 -18.59 -15.52 14.49
CA ASP A 328 -18.45 -14.33 15.33
C ASP A 328 -17.06 -13.69 15.21
N GLU A 329 -15.98 -14.48 15.15
CA GLU A 329 -14.62 -13.96 14.94
C GLU A 329 -14.46 -13.29 13.58
N VAL A 330 -15.05 -13.87 12.54
CA VAL A 330 -15.00 -13.29 11.18
C VAL A 330 -15.82 -12.02 11.11
N ILE A 331 -17.01 -11.98 11.73
CA ILE A 331 -17.82 -10.76 11.82
C ILE A 331 -17.04 -9.64 12.50
N GLU A 332 -16.38 -9.93 13.62
CA GLU A 332 -15.60 -8.90 14.33
C GLU A 332 -14.38 -8.45 13.52
N THR A 333 -13.71 -9.38 12.84
CA THR A 333 -12.60 -9.05 11.93
C THR A 333 -13.07 -8.12 10.80
N VAL A 334 -14.18 -8.45 10.12
CA VAL A 334 -14.72 -7.63 9.04
C VAL A 334 -15.15 -6.26 9.56
N LYS A 335 -15.83 -6.18 10.70
CA LYS A 335 -16.19 -4.90 11.33
C LYS A 335 -14.98 -4.04 11.63
N GLN A 336 -13.90 -4.63 12.15
CA GLN A 336 -12.67 -3.92 12.46
C GLN A 336 -12.00 -3.40 11.18
N LEU A 337 -11.84 -4.25 10.17
CA LEU A 337 -11.23 -3.88 8.89
C LEU A 337 -12.01 -2.79 8.16
N VAL A 338 -13.35 -2.84 8.19
CA VAL A 338 -14.22 -1.82 7.60
C VAL A 338 -14.08 -0.47 8.31
N LYS A 339 -14.00 -0.48 9.65
CA LYS A 339 -13.78 0.74 10.45
C LYS A 339 -12.41 1.36 10.15
N ASP A 340 -11.36 0.55 10.09
CA ASP A 340 -10.00 1.01 9.85
C ASP A 340 -9.81 1.54 8.42
N ALA A 341 -10.46 0.92 7.44
CA ALA A 341 -10.35 1.30 6.04
C ALA A 341 -11.33 2.42 5.60
N LYS A 342 -12.34 2.77 6.42
CA LYS A 342 -13.39 3.76 6.12
C LYS A 342 -14.07 3.52 4.76
N LEU A 343 -14.38 2.26 4.46
CA LEU A 343 -14.94 1.87 3.17
C LEU A 343 -16.43 2.22 3.07
N PRO A 344 -16.93 2.57 1.86
CA PRO A 344 -18.35 2.66 1.60
C PRO A 344 -19.04 1.32 1.85
N GLU A 345 -20.18 1.33 2.54
CA GLU A 345 -20.95 0.12 2.90
C GLU A 345 -21.30 -0.74 1.67
N ILE A 346 -21.56 -0.09 0.52
CA ILE A 346 -21.82 -0.75 -0.77
C ILE A 346 -20.65 -1.65 -1.20
N GLU A 347 -19.41 -1.15 -1.08
CA GLU A 347 -18.21 -1.90 -1.47
C GLU A 347 -17.88 -3.00 -0.47
N VAL A 348 -18.23 -2.82 0.81
CA VAL A 348 -18.13 -3.86 1.84
C VAL A 348 -19.00 -5.06 1.50
N VAL A 349 -20.27 -4.85 1.14
CA VAL A 349 -21.19 -5.92 0.73
C VAL A 349 -20.62 -6.70 -0.46
N ARG A 350 -20.10 -5.99 -1.47
CA ARG A 350 -19.49 -6.61 -2.66
C ARG A 350 -18.28 -7.46 -2.31
N VAL A 351 -17.35 -6.92 -1.51
CA VAL A 351 -16.12 -7.61 -1.10
C VAL A 351 -16.40 -8.82 -0.23
N VAL A 352 -17.38 -8.72 0.69
CA VAL A 352 -17.76 -9.84 1.56
C VAL A 352 -18.32 -10.99 0.73
N TRP A 353 -19.24 -10.69 -0.19
CA TRP A 353 -19.77 -11.70 -1.10
C TRP A 353 -18.67 -12.34 -1.96
N ASP A 354 -17.78 -11.53 -2.55
CA ASP A 354 -16.65 -12.04 -3.34
C ASP A 354 -15.72 -12.93 -2.50
N GLY A 355 -15.43 -12.55 -1.25
CA GLY A 355 -14.58 -13.33 -0.36
C GLY A 355 -15.20 -14.67 0.04
N LEU A 356 -16.53 -14.70 0.23
CA LEU A 356 -17.29 -15.94 0.48
C LEU A 356 -17.29 -16.87 -0.72
N MET A 357 -17.50 -16.33 -1.92
CA MET A 357 -17.55 -17.12 -3.15
C MET A 357 -16.17 -17.66 -3.56
N ASP A 358 -15.10 -16.91 -3.33
CA ASP A 358 -13.73 -17.37 -3.58
C ASP A 358 -13.32 -18.54 -2.65
N ALA A 359 -13.93 -18.64 -1.45
CA ALA A 359 -13.69 -19.75 -0.53
C ALA A 359 -14.47 -21.03 -0.90
N VAL A 360 -15.37 -20.97 -1.89
CA VAL A 360 -16.16 -22.14 -2.32
C VAL A 360 -15.26 -23.15 -3.02
N GLN A 361 -15.30 -24.39 -2.55
CA GLN A 361 -14.59 -25.50 -3.18
C GLN A 361 -15.35 -26.01 -4.41
N TRP A 362 -14.75 -25.84 -5.59
CA TRP A 362 -15.34 -26.22 -6.87
C TRP A 362 -14.97 -27.63 -7.30
N SER A 363 -15.96 -28.38 -7.78
CA SER A 363 -15.83 -29.68 -8.42
C SER A 363 -15.90 -29.56 -9.95
N GLY A 364 -14.91 -30.12 -10.66
CA GLY A 364 -14.84 -30.05 -12.13
C GLY A 364 -15.81 -30.99 -12.86
N LYS A 365 -16.44 -31.96 -12.16
CA LYS A 365 -17.25 -33.02 -12.79
C LYS A 365 -18.73 -33.00 -12.41
N ASN A 366 -19.11 -32.31 -11.33
CA ASN A 366 -20.47 -32.39 -10.80
C ASN A 366 -21.08 -31.00 -10.54
N GLN A 367 -21.94 -30.56 -11.46
CA GLN A 367 -22.61 -29.25 -11.37
C GLN A 367 -23.54 -29.15 -10.16
N GLN A 368 -24.19 -30.26 -9.75
CA GLN A 368 -25.04 -30.29 -8.57
C GLN A 368 -24.24 -30.14 -7.27
N GLN A 369 -23.02 -30.71 -7.24
CA GLN A 369 -22.12 -30.54 -6.10
C GLN A 369 -21.70 -29.08 -5.95
N ASN A 370 -21.43 -28.39 -7.05
CA ASN A 370 -21.09 -26.96 -7.03
C ASN A 370 -22.26 -26.12 -6.50
N ALA A 371 -23.48 -26.41 -6.93
CA ALA A 371 -24.68 -25.76 -6.41
C ALA A 371 -24.83 -25.95 -4.90
N ASN A 372 -24.66 -27.19 -4.41
CA ASN A 372 -24.73 -27.49 -2.98
C ASN A 372 -23.61 -26.82 -2.18
N SER A 373 -22.39 -26.74 -2.71
CA SER A 373 -21.27 -26.05 -2.06
C SER A 373 -21.56 -24.56 -1.88
N VAL A 374 -22.12 -23.91 -2.90
CA VAL A 374 -22.51 -22.49 -2.84
C VAL A 374 -23.62 -22.27 -1.82
N LEU A 375 -24.67 -23.11 -1.83
CA LEU A 375 -25.76 -22.99 -0.87
C LEU A 375 -25.28 -23.24 0.57
N ARG A 376 -24.39 -24.22 0.78
CA ARG A 376 -23.77 -24.46 2.09
C ARG A 376 -23.00 -23.22 2.56
N GLN A 377 -22.24 -22.61 1.65
CA GLN A 377 -21.47 -21.40 1.94
C GLN A 377 -22.41 -20.24 2.34
N VAL A 378 -23.43 -19.96 1.54
CA VAL A 378 -24.41 -18.90 1.80
C VAL A 378 -25.12 -19.13 3.13
N LYS A 379 -25.53 -20.37 3.42
CA LYS A 379 -26.21 -20.72 4.67
C LYS A 379 -25.30 -20.58 5.89
N ALA A 380 -24.05 -21.03 5.79
CA ALA A 380 -23.09 -20.94 6.89
C ALA A 380 -22.73 -19.49 7.26
N TRP A 381 -22.64 -18.62 6.26
CA TRP A 381 -22.20 -17.23 6.42
C TRP A 381 -23.32 -16.20 6.34
N ALA A 382 -24.58 -16.63 6.37
CA ALA A 382 -25.73 -15.73 6.43
C ALA A 382 -25.69 -14.75 7.63
N PRO A 383 -25.22 -15.12 8.84
CA PRO A 383 -25.08 -14.16 9.93
C PRO A 383 -24.13 -13.01 9.57
N LEU A 384 -23.03 -13.28 8.86
CA LEU A 384 -22.11 -12.25 8.37
C LEU A 384 -22.79 -11.36 7.33
N LEU A 385 -23.52 -11.95 6.37
CA LEU A 385 -24.26 -11.19 5.36
C LEU A 385 -25.33 -10.28 6.00
N ASN A 386 -26.02 -10.76 7.03
CA ASN A 386 -26.95 -9.96 7.84
C ASN A 386 -26.27 -8.77 8.51
N THR A 387 -25.03 -8.92 8.99
CA THR A 387 -24.33 -7.79 9.62
C THR A 387 -23.94 -6.69 8.63
N VAL A 388 -23.72 -7.03 7.36
CA VAL A 388 -23.33 -6.05 6.33
C VAL A 388 -24.52 -5.51 5.54
N CYS A 389 -25.64 -6.24 5.47
CA CYS A 389 -26.89 -5.81 4.83
C CYS A 389 -27.83 -5.14 5.85
N SER A 390 -27.44 -3.97 6.35
CA SER A 390 -28.21 -3.24 7.39
C SER A 390 -29.40 -2.45 6.86
N SER A 391 -29.55 -2.32 5.53
CA SER A 391 -30.64 -1.57 4.91
C SER A 391 -31.07 -2.21 3.59
N GLY A 392 -32.33 -1.99 3.19
CA GLY A 392 -32.86 -2.49 1.91
C GLY A 392 -32.05 -2.03 0.68
N LYS A 393 -31.30 -0.91 0.78
CA LYS A 393 -30.38 -0.47 -0.27
C LYS A 393 -29.16 -1.42 -0.39
N LEU A 394 -28.61 -1.86 0.73
CA LEU A 394 -27.48 -2.79 0.78
C LEU A 394 -27.91 -4.21 0.43
N GLU A 395 -29.11 -4.62 0.86
CA GLU A 395 -29.73 -5.88 0.42
C GLU A 395 -29.93 -5.91 -1.11
N LEU A 396 -30.40 -4.80 -1.71
CA LEU A 396 -30.56 -4.69 -3.16
C LEU A 396 -29.20 -4.74 -3.88
N GLU A 397 -28.16 -4.15 -3.29
CA GLU A 397 -26.80 -4.24 -3.82
C GLU A 397 -26.27 -5.68 -3.79
N LEU A 398 -26.50 -6.41 -2.69
CA LEU A 398 -26.19 -7.83 -2.59
C LEU A 398 -26.90 -8.61 -3.71
N MET A 399 -28.20 -8.37 -3.91
CA MET A 399 -28.99 -9.00 -4.98
C MET A 399 -28.38 -8.74 -6.37
N TYR A 400 -27.99 -7.49 -6.68
CA TYR A 400 -27.34 -7.18 -7.95
C TYR A 400 -25.97 -7.86 -8.08
N LYS A 401 -25.20 -7.96 -7.00
CA LYS A 401 -23.90 -8.64 -7.00
C LYS A 401 -24.06 -10.14 -7.28
N VAL A 402 -25.03 -10.80 -6.62
CA VAL A 402 -25.38 -12.21 -6.88
C VAL A 402 -25.81 -12.40 -8.34
N GLN A 403 -26.70 -11.55 -8.85
CA GLN A 403 -27.15 -11.59 -10.25
C GLN A 403 -25.97 -11.53 -11.24
N MET A 404 -25.05 -10.58 -11.02
CA MET A 404 -23.89 -10.37 -11.89
C MET A 404 -22.96 -11.58 -11.89
N GLN A 405 -22.64 -12.13 -10.72
CA GLN A 405 -21.74 -13.28 -10.62
C GLN A 405 -22.39 -14.55 -11.17
N CYS A 406 -23.68 -14.77 -10.92
CA CYS A 406 -24.43 -15.87 -11.52
C CYS A 406 -24.51 -15.76 -13.05
N TYR A 407 -24.51 -14.55 -13.61
CA TYR A 407 -24.49 -14.34 -15.07
C TYR A 407 -23.12 -14.63 -15.68
N GLU A 408 -22.04 -14.21 -15.01
CA GLU A 408 -20.67 -14.35 -15.49
C GLU A 408 -20.14 -15.79 -15.36
N ASP A 409 -20.62 -16.56 -14.37
CA ASP A 409 -20.28 -17.98 -14.21
C ASP A 409 -21.44 -18.92 -14.58
N ALA A 410 -21.27 -19.65 -15.68
CA ALA A 410 -22.24 -20.65 -16.15
C ALA A 410 -22.57 -21.74 -15.11
N LYS A 411 -21.68 -22.00 -14.14
CA LYS A 411 -21.91 -22.96 -13.05
C LYS A 411 -22.99 -22.46 -12.08
N LEU A 412 -23.10 -21.15 -11.91
CA LEU A 412 -23.98 -20.48 -10.95
C LEU A 412 -25.34 -20.07 -11.53
N MET A 413 -25.47 -19.98 -12.86
CA MET A 413 -26.70 -19.57 -13.55
C MET A 413 -27.97 -20.28 -13.05
N LYS A 414 -27.91 -21.59 -12.82
CA LYS A 414 -29.09 -22.38 -12.39
C LYS A 414 -29.36 -22.31 -10.89
N VAL A 415 -28.37 -21.92 -10.10
CA VAL A 415 -28.44 -21.91 -8.63
C VAL A 415 -29.01 -20.59 -8.11
N PHE A 416 -29.07 -19.55 -8.96
CA PHE A 416 -29.55 -18.22 -8.59
C PHE A 416 -30.88 -18.22 -7.81
N PRO A 417 -31.96 -18.90 -8.26
CA PRO A 417 -33.21 -18.91 -7.49
C PRO A 417 -33.09 -19.55 -6.11
N GLU A 418 -32.26 -20.59 -5.98
CA GLU A 418 -32.03 -21.29 -4.70
C GLU A 418 -31.19 -20.45 -3.74
N VAL A 419 -30.23 -19.68 -4.26
CA VAL A 419 -29.47 -18.70 -3.49
C VAL A 419 -30.40 -17.61 -2.96
N VAL A 420 -31.25 -17.02 -3.82
CA VAL A 420 -32.19 -15.96 -3.40
C VAL A 420 -33.16 -16.47 -2.35
N ARG A 421 -33.73 -17.67 -2.54
CA ARG A 421 -34.58 -18.32 -1.51
C ARG A 421 -33.83 -18.52 -0.20
N SER A 422 -32.61 -19.05 -0.25
CA SER A 422 -31.81 -19.27 0.96
C SER A 422 -31.48 -17.97 1.70
N LEU A 423 -31.26 -16.87 0.96
CA LEU A 423 -31.04 -15.56 1.55
C LEU A 423 -32.32 -14.97 2.17
N TYR A 424 -33.48 -15.23 1.56
CA TYR A 424 -34.79 -14.87 2.12
C TYR A 424 -35.09 -15.65 3.41
N ASP A 425 -34.96 -16.98 3.36
CA ASP A 425 -35.25 -17.88 4.49
C ASP A 425 -34.37 -17.59 5.73
N LEU A 426 -33.20 -16.98 5.53
CA LEU A 426 -32.23 -16.62 6.58
C LEU A 426 -32.30 -15.14 6.98
N ASP A 427 -33.37 -14.44 6.58
CA ASP A 427 -33.62 -13.02 6.88
C ASP A 427 -32.55 -12.05 6.34
N VAL A 428 -31.74 -12.47 5.35
CA VAL A 428 -30.71 -11.62 4.71
C VAL A 428 -31.31 -10.67 3.68
N LEU A 429 -32.34 -11.10 2.97
CA LEU A 429 -33.06 -10.28 2.00
C LEU A 429 -34.51 -10.14 2.43
N ALA A 430 -34.99 -8.90 2.57
CA ALA A 430 -36.39 -8.63 2.82
C ALA A 430 -37.24 -8.91 1.56
N GLU A 431 -38.49 -9.30 1.78
CA GLU A 431 -39.48 -9.51 0.72
C GLU A 431 -39.59 -8.29 -0.21
N ASP A 432 -39.74 -7.10 0.39
CA ASP A 432 -39.84 -5.84 -0.36
C ASP A 432 -38.64 -5.60 -1.27
N THR A 433 -37.43 -6.00 -0.85
CA THR A 433 -36.21 -5.89 -1.65
C THR A 433 -36.25 -6.81 -2.86
N ILE A 434 -36.71 -8.06 -2.69
CA ILE A 434 -36.83 -9.05 -3.77
C ILE A 434 -37.88 -8.60 -4.79
N LEU A 435 -39.05 -8.15 -4.32
CA LEU A 435 -40.12 -7.62 -5.17
C LEU A 435 -39.67 -6.35 -5.91
N HIS A 436 -38.92 -5.47 -5.23
CA HIS A 436 -38.36 -4.28 -5.86
C HIS A 436 -37.38 -4.64 -6.97
N TRP A 437 -36.46 -5.57 -6.73
CA TRP A 437 -35.51 -6.05 -7.74
C TRP A 437 -36.24 -6.67 -8.95
N PHE A 438 -37.23 -7.53 -8.69
CA PHE A 438 -38.00 -8.21 -9.73
C PHE A 438 -38.71 -7.21 -10.65
N ARG A 439 -39.51 -6.30 -10.06
CA ARG A 439 -40.35 -5.33 -10.79
C ARG A 439 -39.54 -4.15 -11.35
N LYS A 440 -38.68 -3.55 -10.54
CA LYS A 440 -38.03 -2.25 -10.81
C LYS A 440 -36.51 -2.29 -10.89
N GLY A 441 -35.90 -3.48 -10.93
CA GLY A 441 -34.46 -3.61 -11.09
C GLY A 441 -33.91 -2.77 -12.25
N THR A 442 -32.68 -2.28 -12.14
CA THR A 442 -32.07 -1.43 -13.17
C THR A 442 -30.95 -2.16 -13.92
N ASN A 443 -30.41 -3.25 -13.34
CA ASN A 443 -29.36 -4.03 -13.95
C ASN A 443 -29.88 -4.94 -15.07
N THR A 444 -29.38 -4.75 -16.29
CA THR A 444 -29.83 -5.47 -17.49
C THR A 444 -29.14 -6.84 -17.69
N LYS A 445 -27.99 -7.10 -17.08
CA LYS A 445 -27.21 -8.32 -17.32
C LYS A 445 -27.95 -9.57 -16.82
N GLY A 446 -28.30 -10.49 -17.71
CA GLY A 446 -28.96 -11.76 -17.33
C GLY A 446 -30.38 -11.63 -16.77
N ARG A 447 -30.92 -10.41 -16.65
CA ARG A 447 -32.15 -10.15 -15.90
C ARG A 447 -33.36 -10.90 -16.45
N GLN A 448 -33.57 -10.92 -17.76
CA GLN A 448 -34.72 -11.62 -18.35
C GLN A 448 -34.74 -13.11 -17.98
N THR A 449 -33.57 -13.74 -17.95
CA THR A 449 -33.44 -15.16 -17.59
C THR A 449 -33.70 -15.36 -16.09
N PHE A 450 -33.15 -14.50 -15.24
CA PHE A 450 -33.29 -14.63 -13.79
C PHE A 450 -34.66 -14.25 -13.25
N VAL A 451 -35.31 -13.24 -13.86
CA VAL A 451 -36.70 -12.89 -13.56
C VAL A 451 -37.60 -14.09 -13.85
N LYS A 452 -37.48 -14.70 -15.03
CA LYS A 452 -38.25 -15.91 -15.38
C LYS A 452 -37.99 -17.09 -14.43
N SER A 453 -36.75 -17.29 -13.99
CA SER A 453 -36.43 -18.40 -13.08
C SER A 453 -36.86 -18.15 -11.63
N LEU A 454 -36.97 -16.89 -11.21
CA LEU A 454 -37.45 -16.48 -9.88
C LEU A 454 -38.96 -16.24 -9.84
N GLU A 455 -39.63 -16.11 -10.99
CA GLU A 455 -41.06 -15.86 -11.14
C GLU A 455 -41.95 -16.81 -10.30
N PRO A 456 -41.73 -18.14 -10.25
CA PRO A 456 -42.53 -19.01 -9.38
C PRO A 456 -42.39 -18.69 -7.89
N PHE A 457 -41.22 -18.21 -7.48
CA PHE A 457 -40.98 -17.82 -6.08
C PHE A 457 -41.60 -16.47 -5.75
N VAL A 458 -41.55 -15.51 -6.68
CA VAL A 458 -42.20 -14.20 -6.51
C VAL A 458 -43.72 -14.35 -6.50
N ASN A 459 -44.29 -15.16 -7.39
CA ASN A 459 -45.71 -15.45 -7.36
C ASN A 459 -46.12 -16.09 -6.03
N TRP A 460 -45.31 -16.99 -5.49
CA TRP A 460 -45.56 -17.56 -4.16
C TRP A 460 -45.52 -16.50 -3.04
N LEU A 461 -44.58 -15.55 -3.07
CA LEU A 461 -44.54 -14.43 -2.12
C LEU A 461 -45.82 -13.58 -2.21
N GLU A 462 -46.24 -13.23 -3.43
CA GLU A 462 -47.44 -12.43 -3.68
C GLU A 462 -48.75 -13.20 -3.35
N GLU A 463 -48.81 -14.50 -3.64
CA GLU A 463 -49.97 -15.36 -3.33
C GLU A 463 -50.10 -15.62 -1.83
N ALA A 464 -48.98 -15.76 -1.10
CA ALA A 464 -48.97 -15.88 0.35
C ALA A 464 -49.54 -14.60 1.01
N GLU A 465 -49.22 -13.42 0.49
CA GLU A 465 -49.86 -12.16 0.90
C GLU A 465 -51.37 -12.18 0.59
N GLU A 466 -51.78 -12.69 -0.57
CA GLU A 466 -53.19 -12.74 -0.96
C GLU A 466 -54.03 -13.74 -0.16
N GLU A 467 -53.51 -14.90 0.23
CA GLU A 467 -54.25 -15.88 1.04
C GLU A 467 -54.42 -15.44 2.50
N GLU A 468 -53.41 -14.81 3.11
CA GLU A 468 -53.58 -14.13 4.42
C GLU A 468 -54.60 -12.99 4.32
N CYS A 469 -54.70 -12.32 3.18
CA CYS A 469 -55.64 -11.23 2.93
C CYS A 469 -57.05 -11.65 2.47
N ARG A 470 -57.26 -12.90 2.00
CA ARG A 470 -58.57 -13.42 1.58
C ARG A 470 -59.40 -13.98 2.73
N GLY A 471 -58.76 -14.32 3.85
CA GLY A 471 -59.42 -14.85 5.05
C GLY A 471 -60.20 -13.83 5.88
N THR A 472 -60.16 -12.53 5.57
CA THR A 472 -60.83 -11.49 6.37
C THR A 472 -61.27 -10.30 5.52
N ASP A 473 -62.45 -9.78 5.83
CA ASP A 473 -63.13 -8.58 5.33
C ASP A 473 -62.20 -7.34 5.37
N GLN A 474 -62.60 -6.14 4.90
CA GLN A 474 -61.76 -4.92 4.86
C GLN A 474 -60.87 -4.65 6.11
N HIS A 475 -61.29 -5.16 7.28
CA HIS A 475 -60.53 -5.20 8.53
C HIS A 475 -59.24 -6.04 8.47
N GLY A 476 -59.26 -7.18 7.80
CA GLY A 476 -58.15 -8.10 7.56
C GLY A 476 -56.96 -7.51 6.84
N LYS A 477 -57.24 -6.79 5.75
CA LYS A 477 -56.21 -6.05 5.00
C LYS A 477 -55.52 -5.00 5.87
N HIS A 478 -56.27 -4.36 6.77
CA HIS A 478 -55.73 -3.40 7.73
C HIS A 478 -54.88 -4.07 8.82
N LEU A 479 -55.25 -5.28 9.27
CA LEU A 479 -54.48 -6.07 10.23
C LEU A 479 -53.20 -6.68 9.64
N CYS A 480 -53.21 -7.14 8.38
CA CYS A 480 -52.01 -7.63 7.69
C CYS A 480 -51.00 -6.49 7.47
N LEU A 481 -51.47 -5.31 7.03
CA LEU A 481 -50.64 -4.10 6.97
C LEU A 481 -50.13 -3.67 8.34
N ALA A 482 -50.93 -3.82 9.41
CA ALA A 482 -50.50 -3.54 10.78
C ALA A 482 -49.44 -4.54 11.26
N SER A 483 -49.56 -5.83 10.94
CA SER A 483 -48.56 -6.86 11.27
C SER A 483 -47.22 -6.61 10.54
N ARG A 484 -47.27 -6.25 9.25
CA ARG A 484 -46.08 -5.84 8.49
C ARG A 484 -45.47 -4.56 9.05
N LEU A 485 -46.31 -3.59 9.40
CA LEU A 485 -45.85 -2.38 10.06
C LEU A 485 -45.23 -2.70 11.43
N ASP A 486 -45.77 -3.63 12.19
CA ASP A 486 -45.24 -4.08 13.48
C ASP A 486 -43.93 -4.85 13.33
N ALA A 487 -43.76 -5.66 12.27
CA ALA A 487 -42.49 -6.32 11.96
C ALA A 487 -41.41 -5.33 11.51
N VAL A 488 -41.78 -4.36 10.66
CA VAL A 488 -40.91 -3.26 10.23
C VAL A 488 -40.59 -2.33 11.41
N VAL A 489 -41.57 -2.03 12.27
CA VAL A 489 -41.38 -1.26 13.50
C VAL A 489 -40.52 -2.02 14.48
N ALA A 490 -40.67 -3.34 14.63
CA ALA A 490 -39.80 -4.16 15.47
C ALA A 490 -38.36 -4.14 14.96
N ARG A 491 -38.14 -4.20 13.64
CA ARG A 491 -36.81 -4.07 13.01
C ARG A 491 -36.24 -2.65 13.13
N LEU A 492 -37.07 -1.61 12.96
CA LEU A 492 -36.67 -0.22 13.17
C LEU A 492 -36.42 0.09 14.65
N ASP A 493 -37.11 -0.57 15.57
CA ASP A 493 -36.99 -0.37 17.01
C ASP A 493 -35.79 -1.15 17.56
N THR A 494 -35.47 -2.34 17.03
CA THR A 494 -34.17 -2.99 17.29
C THR A 494 -33.02 -2.18 16.71
N GLN A 495 -33.17 -1.61 15.52
CA GLN A 495 -32.16 -0.73 14.91
C GLN A 495 -32.01 0.60 15.67
N ALA A 496 -33.11 1.24 16.07
CA ALA A 496 -33.10 2.47 16.86
C ALA A 496 -32.55 2.24 18.27
N LYS A 497 -32.84 1.07 18.87
CA LYS A 497 -32.18 0.63 20.12
C LYS A 497 -30.70 0.42 19.91
N MET A 498 -30.27 -0.24 18.83
CA MET A 498 -28.86 -0.41 18.48
C MET A 498 -28.16 0.93 18.21
N ASP A 499 -28.82 1.88 17.54
CA ASP A 499 -28.30 3.23 17.31
C ASP A 499 -28.26 4.07 18.58
N THR A 500 -29.23 3.89 19.49
CA THR A 500 -29.25 4.56 20.80
C THR A 500 -28.18 3.98 21.72
N ILE A 501 -27.98 2.67 21.70
CA ILE A 501 -26.87 1.97 22.37
C ILE A 501 -25.54 2.44 21.78
N THR A 502 -25.41 2.51 20.45
CA THR A 502 -24.20 2.96 19.76
C THR A 502 -23.91 4.43 20.05
N LYS A 503 -24.92 5.31 20.06
CA LYS A 503 -24.77 6.72 20.48
C LYS A 503 -24.40 6.85 21.95
N SER A 504 -25.02 6.04 22.82
CA SER A 504 -24.69 6.01 24.25
C SER A 504 -23.24 5.56 24.45
N MET A 505 -22.82 4.47 23.80
CA MET A 505 -21.44 3.99 23.81
C MET A 505 -20.47 5.02 23.22
N THR A 506 -20.83 5.67 22.11
CA THR A 506 -20.00 6.73 21.49
C THR A 506 -19.87 7.94 22.41
N ASN A 507 -20.93 8.32 23.13
CA ASN A 507 -20.90 9.38 24.13
C ASN A 507 -20.06 8.99 25.35
N ILE A 508 -20.13 7.73 25.79
CA ILE A 508 -19.27 7.18 26.84
C ILE A 508 -17.81 7.23 26.39
N VAL A 509 -17.50 6.78 25.16
CA VAL A 509 -16.14 6.83 24.58
C VAL A 509 -15.64 8.26 24.47
N LYS A 510 -16.44 9.20 23.95
CA LYS A 510 -16.07 10.63 23.90
C LYS A 510 -15.86 11.23 25.28
N SER A 511 -16.66 10.83 26.28
CA SER A 511 -16.48 11.26 27.67
C SER A 511 -15.19 10.69 28.26
N LEU A 512 -14.83 9.45 27.94
CA LEU A 512 -13.59 8.80 28.34
C LEU A 512 -12.38 9.45 27.64
N GLU A 513 -12.47 9.75 26.35
CA GLU A 513 -11.45 10.46 25.56
C GLU A 513 -11.26 11.89 26.06
N SER A 514 -12.34 12.61 26.37
CA SER A 514 -12.27 13.94 26.99
C SER A 514 -11.62 13.86 28.36
N SER A 515 -11.96 12.85 29.18
CA SER A 515 -11.35 12.63 30.49
C SER A 515 -9.86 12.31 30.36
N LEU A 516 -9.49 11.50 29.37
CA LEU A 516 -8.11 11.16 29.02
C LEU A 516 -7.34 12.38 28.47
N ALA A 517 -7.99 13.25 27.70
CA ALA A 517 -7.41 14.50 27.21
C ALA A 517 -7.18 15.51 28.34
N THR A 518 -8.10 15.63 29.30
CA THR A 518 -7.85 16.37 30.54
C THR A 518 -6.71 15.72 31.34
N ALA A 519 -6.65 14.39 31.46
CA ALA A 519 -5.54 13.72 32.14
C ALA A 519 -4.19 13.97 31.45
N LYS A 520 -4.15 14.01 30.11
CA LYS A 520 -2.97 14.40 29.32
C LYS A 520 -2.62 15.88 29.50
N CYS A 521 -3.60 16.77 29.58
CA CYS A 521 -3.39 18.20 29.87
C CYS A 521 -2.82 18.40 31.29
N TRP A 522 -3.33 17.66 32.27
CA TRP A 522 -2.77 17.61 33.62
C TRP A 522 -1.34 17.03 33.61
N SER A 523 -1.06 16.01 32.79
CA SER A 523 0.31 15.47 32.59
C SER A 523 1.26 16.52 31.98
N SER A 524 0.81 17.30 30.99
CA SER A 524 1.61 18.35 30.37
C SER A 524 1.83 19.54 31.31
N HIS A 525 0.80 19.99 32.04
CA HIS A 525 0.97 20.97 33.12
C HIS A 525 1.87 20.44 34.25
N HIS A 526 1.81 19.13 34.52
CA HIS A 526 2.68 18.47 35.48
C HIS A 526 4.14 18.41 35.00
N GLN A 527 4.40 18.17 33.72
CA GLN A 527 5.74 18.26 33.13
C GLN A 527 6.28 19.70 33.10
N MET A 528 5.41 20.68 32.85
CA MET A 528 5.75 22.11 32.89
C MET A 528 6.00 22.62 34.33
N LEU A 529 5.25 22.10 35.32
CA LEU A 529 5.51 22.36 36.74
C LEU A 529 6.78 21.65 37.23
N TRP A 530 7.09 20.46 36.71
CA TRP A 530 8.34 19.74 36.99
C TRP A 530 9.55 20.52 36.46
N SER A 531 9.46 21.10 35.26
CA SER A 531 10.56 21.92 34.73
C SER A 531 10.77 23.25 35.48
N LEU A 532 9.72 23.79 36.12
CA LEU A 532 9.79 25.01 36.95
C LEU A 532 10.23 24.76 38.39
N LEU A 533 9.99 23.57 38.96
CA LEU A 533 10.34 23.21 40.34
C LEU A 533 11.63 22.38 40.38
N GLY A 534 12.76 23.05 40.12
CA GLY A 534 14.09 22.47 40.29
C GLY A 534 14.39 22.09 41.75
N SER A 535 14.70 20.80 41.95
CA SER A 535 15.55 20.25 43.02
C SER A 535 15.45 20.85 44.43
N LYS A 536 14.47 20.41 45.23
CA LYS A 536 14.63 20.29 46.70
C LYS A 536 13.89 19.04 47.23
N GLY A 537 14.64 18.16 47.89
CA GLY A 537 14.25 16.80 48.26
C GLY A 537 13.05 16.61 49.21
N SER A 538 12.46 17.67 49.75
CA SER A 538 11.23 17.56 50.56
C SER A 538 9.95 17.44 49.74
N ALA A 539 9.96 17.91 48.48
CA ALA A 539 8.81 17.83 47.58
C ALA A 539 8.49 16.39 47.18
N VAL A 540 9.51 15.54 46.98
CA VAL A 540 9.35 14.13 46.55
C VAL A 540 8.66 13.28 47.63
N GLN A 541 8.89 13.57 48.92
CA GLN A 541 8.22 12.87 50.03
C GLN A 541 6.75 13.28 50.17
N LEU A 542 6.45 14.58 50.03
CA LEU A 542 5.07 15.08 49.97
C LEU A 542 4.33 14.51 48.74
N TRP A 543 5.02 14.40 47.61
CA TRP A 543 4.47 13.89 46.35
C TRP A 543 4.20 12.38 46.41
N THR A 544 5.09 11.58 46.98
CA THR A 544 4.84 10.14 47.21
C THR A 544 3.74 9.88 48.23
N TRP A 545 3.57 10.75 49.21
CA TRP A 545 2.47 10.67 50.18
C TRP A 545 1.11 11.05 49.55
N LEU A 546 1.06 12.14 48.77
CA LEU A 546 -0.13 12.56 48.02
C LEU A 546 -0.54 11.54 46.95
N LEU A 547 0.42 10.93 46.24
CA LEU A 547 0.15 9.90 45.24
C LEU A 547 -0.47 8.64 45.88
N LYS A 548 -0.01 8.25 47.07
CA LYS A 548 -0.61 7.14 47.84
C LYS A 548 -2.02 7.44 48.32
N ILE A 549 -2.31 8.68 48.71
CA ILE A 549 -3.66 9.12 49.08
C ILE A 549 -4.57 9.14 47.85
N TYR A 550 -4.07 9.64 46.72
CA TYR A 550 -4.82 9.69 45.46
C TYR A 550 -5.11 8.29 44.92
N GLN A 551 -4.15 7.36 44.98
CA GLN A 551 -4.38 5.95 44.64
C GLN A 551 -5.39 5.28 45.57
N LYS A 552 -5.35 5.54 46.89
CA LYS A 552 -6.35 5.00 47.82
C LYS A 552 -7.75 5.56 47.57
N LEU A 553 -7.87 6.87 47.31
CA LEU A 553 -9.14 7.53 46.97
C LEU A 553 -9.68 7.03 45.63
N PHE A 554 -8.83 6.86 44.63
CA PHE A 554 -9.22 6.36 43.31
C PHE A 554 -9.71 4.91 43.38
N MET A 555 -9.00 4.03 44.09
CA MET A 555 -9.40 2.62 44.23
C MET A 555 -10.68 2.46 45.04
N SER A 556 -10.90 3.27 46.07
CA SER A 556 -12.15 3.25 46.84
C SER A 556 -13.33 3.80 46.03
N HIS A 557 -13.12 4.84 45.20
CA HIS A 557 -14.15 5.35 44.28
C HIS A 557 -14.48 4.34 43.17
N LEU A 558 -13.48 3.60 42.67
CA LEU A 558 -13.65 2.56 41.66
C LEU A 558 -14.44 1.36 42.20
N ILE A 559 -14.17 0.92 43.44
CA ILE A 559 -14.90 -0.18 44.09
C ILE A 559 -16.36 0.21 44.36
N VAL A 560 -16.62 1.44 44.81
CA VAL A 560 -17.99 1.94 45.02
C VAL A 560 -18.74 2.08 43.70
N TYR A 561 -18.07 2.55 42.64
CA TYR A 561 -18.66 2.66 41.30
C TYR A 561 -18.98 1.29 40.68
N MET A 562 -18.09 0.31 40.83
CA MET A 562 -18.30 -1.07 40.37
C MET A 562 -19.43 -1.76 41.14
N ASN A 563 -19.52 -1.57 42.46
CA ASN A 563 -20.60 -2.15 43.28
C ASN A 563 -21.96 -1.49 43.05
N LEU A 564 -22.03 -0.18 42.75
CA LEU A 564 -23.28 0.53 42.43
C LEU A 564 -23.73 0.34 40.98
N SER A 565 -22.80 0.13 40.04
CA SER A 565 -23.11 -0.20 38.64
C SER A 565 -23.80 -1.56 38.51
N ALA A 566 -23.62 -2.46 39.48
CA ALA A 566 -24.27 -3.77 39.52
C ALA A 566 -25.73 -3.73 40.03
N ALA A 567 -26.20 -2.61 40.60
CA ALA A 567 -27.40 -2.58 41.44
C ALA A 567 -28.58 -1.70 40.96
N ASN A 568 -28.66 -1.32 39.67
CA ASN A 568 -29.81 -0.68 38.94
C ASN A 568 -29.61 0.81 38.51
N PRO A 569 -29.78 1.16 37.21
CA PRO A 569 -29.39 2.46 36.63
C PRO A 569 -30.18 3.73 37.02
N LYS A 570 -31.20 3.68 37.88
CA LYS A 570 -32.05 4.86 38.18
C LYS A 570 -31.52 5.79 39.28
N ASN A 571 -30.38 5.50 39.92
CA ASN A 571 -29.92 6.23 41.11
C ASN A 571 -28.71 7.16 40.92
N LEU A 572 -28.39 7.57 39.68
CA LEU A 572 -27.20 8.39 39.37
C LEU A 572 -27.13 9.73 40.15
N ASN A 573 -28.28 10.34 40.46
CA ASN A 573 -28.33 11.57 41.25
C ASN A 573 -28.09 11.36 42.75
N MET A 574 -28.46 10.19 43.29
CA MET A 574 -28.18 9.83 44.69
C MET A 574 -26.69 9.53 44.88
N VAL A 575 -26.08 8.85 43.90
CA VAL A 575 -24.63 8.56 43.88
C VAL A 575 -23.81 9.86 43.83
N LYS A 576 -24.19 10.84 43.00
CA LYS A 576 -23.54 12.16 42.96
C LYS A 576 -23.63 12.92 44.29
N LYS A 577 -24.75 12.82 45.02
CA LYS A 577 -24.92 13.48 46.32
C LYS A 577 -24.12 12.78 47.43
N LEU A 578 -24.09 11.45 47.44
CA LEU A 578 -23.33 10.68 48.42
C LEU A 578 -21.81 10.81 48.22
N SER A 579 -21.33 10.81 46.98
CA SER A 579 -19.89 11.01 46.69
C SER A 579 -19.42 12.40 47.08
N LEU A 580 -20.24 13.44 46.81
CA LEU A 580 -19.92 14.81 47.22
C LEU A 580 -19.91 14.96 48.75
N ALA A 581 -20.88 14.36 49.46
CA ALA A 581 -20.97 14.40 50.91
C ALA A 581 -19.77 13.70 51.59
N MET A 582 -19.37 12.53 51.09
CA MET A 582 -18.20 11.79 51.59
C MET A 582 -16.89 12.55 51.34
N LEU A 583 -16.73 13.17 50.16
CA LEU A 583 -15.56 14.00 49.83
C LEU A 583 -15.42 15.21 50.77
N THR A 584 -16.52 15.89 51.11
CA THR A 584 -16.50 16.99 52.09
C THR A 584 -16.16 16.53 53.50
N GLN A 585 -16.63 15.36 53.93
CA GLN A 585 -16.36 14.84 55.27
C GLN A 585 -14.90 14.38 55.44
N GLU A 586 -14.33 13.74 54.41
CA GLU A 586 -12.94 13.27 54.42
C GLU A 586 -11.93 14.42 54.27
N CYS A 587 -12.25 15.43 53.44
CA CYS A 587 -11.44 16.66 53.38
C CYS A 587 -11.49 17.43 54.69
N GLY A 588 -12.65 17.54 55.35
CA GLY A 588 -12.79 18.24 56.63
C GLY A 588 -12.01 17.60 57.78
N LYS A 589 -11.87 16.27 57.80
CA LYS A 589 -11.05 15.55 58.80
C LYS A 589 -9.55 15.76 58.59
N ASN A 590 -9.09 15.72 57.33
CA ASN A 590 -7.68 15.89 56.99
C ASN A 590 -7.21 17.35 57.09
N LEU A 591 -8.08 18.33 56.85
CA LEU A 591 -7.75 19.74 57.07
C LEU A 591 -7.53 20.06 58.55
N LYS A 592 -8.31 19.44 59.45
CA LYS A 592 -8.14 19.58 60.90
C LYS A 592 -6.82 19.00 61.40
N SER A 593 -6.33 17.91 60.82
CA SER A 593 -5.02 17.33 61.20
C SER A 593 -3.83 18.14 60.69
N LEU A 594 -3.99 18.89 59.59
CA LEU A 594 -2.99 19.83 59.08
C LEU A 594 -2.86 21.09 59.95
N THR A 595 -3.97 21.59 60.51
CA THR A 595 -3.92 22.73 61.44
C THR A 595 -3.27 22.39 62.79
N THR A 596 -3.41 21.16 63.30
CA THR A 596 -2.70 20.73 64.52
C THR A 596 -1.20 20.56 64.28
N MET A 597 -0.77 19.96 63.15
CA MET A 597 0.66 19.85 62.81
C MET A 597 1.34 21.20 62.53
N GLY A 598 0.62 22.18 61.96
CA GLY A 598 1.14 23.52 61.75
C GLY A 598 1.40 24.30 63.05
N SER A 599 0.64 24.01 64.12
CA SER A 599 0.80 24.68 65.42
C SER A 599 2.02 24.21 66.22
N GLU A 600 2.40 22.93 66.09
CA GLU A 600 3.61 22.37 66.74
C GLU A 600 4.90 22.80 66.02
N GLY A 601 4.85 23.00 64.69
CA GLY A 601 6.00 23.47 63.90
C GLY A 601 6.40 24.93 64.17
N CYS A 602 5.45 25.80 64.54
CA CYS A 602 5.74 27.21 64.83
C CYS A 602 6.35 27.46 66.22
N GLN A 603 6.21 26.54 67.18
CA GLN A 603 6.81 26.70 68.51
C GLN A 603 8.30 26.36 68.56
N ASN A 604 8.80 25.56 67.61
CA ASN A 604 10.21 25.15 67.58
C ASN A 604 11.13 26.07 66.75
N ALA A 605 10.59 26.94 65.90
CA ALA A 605 11.39 27.87 65.07
C ALA A 605 11.73 29.21 65.76
N GLY A 606 11.13 29.49 66.93
CA GLY A 606 11.33 30.74 67.68
C GLY A 606 12.57 30.81 68.57
N LYS A 607 13.43 29.77 68.60
CA LYS A 607 14.59 29.68 69.52
C LYS A 607 15.97 29.88 68.86
N GLU A 608 16.07 30.03 67.54
CA GLU A 608 17.38 30.08 66.84
C GLU A 608 17.79 31.44 66.25
N VAL A 609 17.02 32.52 66.46
CA VAL A 609 17.31 33.84 65.84
C VAL A 609 17.88 34.88 66.82
N VAL A 610 18.26 34.50 68.04
CA VAL A 610 18.96 35.40 68.98
C VAL A 610 20.39 34.89 69.17
N ASN A 611 21.29 35.15 68.22
CA ASN A 611 22.74 35.32 68.42
C ASN A 611 23.46 35.49 67.07
N HIS A 612 23.61 36.74 66.59
CA HIS A 612 24.89 37.36 66.17
C HIS A 612 24.67 38.58 65.27
N GLU A 613 24.82 39.78 65.85
CA GLU A 613 25.26 41.00 65.15
C GLU A 613 26.80 41.02 65.05
N ARG A 614 27.36 41.54 63.93
CA ARG A 614 28.26 42.74 63.87
C ARG A 614 29.10 42.87 62.57
N ILE A 615 29.01 44.07 61.96
CA ILE A 615 30.10 44.93 61.36
C ILE A 615 30.73 44.43 60.02
N SER A 616 31.03 45.17 58.93
CA SER A 616 31.28 46.61 58.58
C SER A 616 31.25 46.84 57.03
N THR A 617 30.94 48.06 56.59
CA THR A 617 31.20 48.70 55.25
C THR A 617 32.61 49.37 55.22
N PRO A 618 33.22 49.92 54.10
CA PRO A 618 32.61 50.77 53.02
C PRO A 618 33.27 50.87 51.58
N ALA A 619 32.54 51.58 50.68
CA ALA A 619 32.91 52.42 49.49
C ALA A 619 33.68 51.81 48.28
N THR A 620 33.51 52.17 46.98
CA THR A 620 33.42 53.49 46.26
C THR A 620 32.85 53.43 44.81
N LYS A 621 32.07 54.47 44.43
CA LYS A 621 31.90 55.28 43.18
C LYS A 621 32.09 54.78 41.71
N SER A 622 31.05 55.09 40.92
CA SER A 622 30.93 55.69 39.54
C SER A 622 31.71 55.15 38.32
N SER A 623 30.98 54.73 37.28
CA SER A 623 30.60 55.51 36.08
C SER A 623 29.59 54.72 35.24
#